data_AF-A0A7W2FDD9-F1
#
_entry.id   AF-A0A7W2FDD9-F1
#
_cell.length_a   1.000
_cell.length_b   1.000
_cell.length_c   1.000
_cell.angle_alpha   90.00
_cell.angle_beta   90.00
_cell.angle_gamma   90.00
#
_symmetry.space_group_name_H-M   'P 1'
#
loop_
_entity.id
_entity.type
_entity.pdbx_description
1 polymer ?
#
loop_
_entity_poly.entity_id
_entity_poly.type
_entity_poly.pdbx_seq_one_letter_code
_entity_poly.pdbx_strand_id
1 'polypeptide(L)'
;MHSKSKPLNQTELAAFEATRDLAAELLQAVHEMKAGRLHVVVSPVVEARKKTGLSQSQFAALLGVSVRTLQGWEQGRKQPSGAARTLLAIASTNPEALLAVAGK
;
A
#
# COMPACT_ATOMS: atom_id res chain seq x y z
N MET A 1 -3.95 -12.19 -6.37
CA MET A 1 -4.76 -13.42 -6.16
C MET A 1 -6.05 -13.01 -5.48
N HIS A 2 -7.18 -13.02 -6.18
CA HIS A 2 -8.47 -12.86 -5.52
C HIS A 2 -8.84 -14.21 -4.90
N SER A 3 -9.03 -14.25 -3.57
CA SER A 3 -9.51 -15.45 -2.89
C SER A 3 -10.83 -15.87 -3.53
N LYS A 4 -10.89 -17.11 -4.04
CA LYS A 4 -12.08 -17.71 -4.66
C LYS A 4 -13.04 -18.30 -3.62
N SER A 5 -13.03 -17.82 -2.37
CA SER A 5 -13.99 -18.26 -1.35
C SER A 5 -15.22 -17.36 -1.36
N LYS A 6 -16.41 -17.95 -1.50
CA LYS A 6 -17.67 -17.23 -1.26
C LYS A 6 -17.67 -16.74 0.21
N PRO A 7 -17.95 -15.47 0.49
CA PRO A 7 -18.02 -14.98 1.86
C PRO A 7 -19.12 -15.72 2.64
N LEU A 8 -18.87 -15.97 3.94
CA LEU A 8 -19.81 -16.58 4.87
C LEU A 8 -21.14 -15.82 4.88
N ASN A 9 -22.25 -16.54 4.92
CA ASN A 9 -23.56 -15.91 5.17
C ASN A 9 -23.69 -15.49 6.64
N GLN A 10 -24.72 -14.71 6.97
CA GLN A 10 -24.87 -14.12 8.31
C GLN A 10 -24.94 -15.16 9.44
N THR A 11 -25.62 -16.29 9.19
CA THR A 11 -25.75 -17.37 10.17
C THR A 11 -24.42 -18.10 10.39
N GLU A 12 -23.71 -18.39 9.29
CA GLU A 12 -22.39 -19.02 9.35
C GLU A 12 -21.36 -18.12 10.03
N LEU A 13 -21.41 -16.81 9.77
CA LEU A 13 -20.53 -15.84 10.41
C LEU A 13 -20.77 -15.78 11.93
N ALA A 14 -22.03 -15.75 12.37
CA ALA A 14 -22.37 -15.72 13.78
C ALA A 14 -21.90 -17.00 14.51
N ALA A 15 -22.06 -18.17 13.89
CA ALA A 15 -21.57 -19.43 14.44
C ALA A 15 -20.03 -19.46 14.54
N PHE A 16 -19.35 -18.93 13.53
CA PHE A 16 -17.89 -18.78 13.55
C PHE A 16 -17.43 -17.85 14.67
N GLU A 17 -18.01 -16.64 14.75
CA GLU A 17 -17.65 -15.64 15.77
C GLU A 17 -17.92 -16.13 17.20
N ALA A 18 -18.99 -16.91 17.40
CA ALA A 18 -19.32 -17.47 18.71
C ALA A 18 -18.25 -18.43 19.28
N THR A 19 -17.41 -19.01 18.41
CA THR A 19 -16.33 -19.94 18.80
C THR A 19 -14.93 -19.30 18.71
N ARG A 20 -14.85 -18.05 18.26
CA ARG A 20 -13.59 -17.38 17.96
C ARG A 20 -12.96 -16.76 19.20
N ASP A 21 -11.74 -17.19 19.53
CA ASP A 21 -10.91 -16.51 20.53
C ASP A 21 -10.08 -15.41 19.86
N LEU A 22 -10.69 -14.23 19.72
CA LEU A 22 -10.03 -13.07 19.11
C LEU A 22 -8.78 -12.64 19.89
N ALA A 23 -8.76 -12.81 21.22
CA ALA A 23 -7.62 -12.41 22.04
C ALA A 23 -6.40 -13.28 21.76
N ALA A 24 -6.60 -14.61 21.69
CA ALA A 24 -5.54 -15.55 21.32
C ALA A 24 -5.01 -15.29 19.91
N GLU A 25 -5.89 -15.01 18.94
CA GLU A 25 -5.48 -14.69 17.56
C GLU A 25 -4.64 -13.40 17.47
N LEU A 26 -5.05 -12.34 18.17
CA LEU A 26 -4.29 -11.09 18.20
C LEU A 26 -2.92 -11.27 18.84
N LEU A 27 -2.85 -12.03 19.93
CA LEU A 27 -1.60 -12.31 20.64
C LEU A 27 -0.65 -13.16 19.76
N GLN A 28 -1.19 -14.13 19.03
CA GLN A 28 -0.46 -14.91 18.04
C GLN A 28 0.08 -14.03 16.91
N ALA A 29 -0.72 -13.11 16.36
CA ALA A 29 -0.28 -12.19 15.32
C ALA A 29 0.89 -11.30 15.78
N VAL A 30 0.85 -10.80 17.03
CA VAL A 30 1.95 -10.03 17.63
C VAL A 30 3.23 -10.88 17.76
N HIS A 31 3.10 -12.15 18.15
CA HIS A 31 4.24 -13.06 18.20
C HIS A 31 4.84 -13.32 16.81
N GLU A 32 4.02 -13.46 15.79
CA GLU A 32 4.46 -13.60 14.40
C GLU A 32 5.17 -12.34 13.87
N MET A 33 4.65 -11.15 14.20
CA MET A 33 5.32 -9.88 13.88
C MET A 33 6.70 -9.82 14.53
N LYS A 34 6.80 -10.12 15.84
CA LYS A 34 8.06 -10.12 16.58
C LYS A 34 9.06 -11.16 16.08
N ALA A 35 8.56 -12.30 15.61
CA ALA A 35 9.39 -13.36 15.03
C ALA A 35 9.77 -13.11 13.56
N GLY A 36 9.38 -11.98 12.96
CA GLY A 36 9.68 -11.65 11.57
C GLY A 36 8.96 -12.54 10.55
N ARG A 37 7.88 -13.22 10.95
CA ARG A 37 7.09 -14.12 10.08
C ARG A 37 6.07 -13.39 9.21
N LEU A 38 5.96 -12.08 9.37
CA LEU A 38 5.04 -11.24 8.60
C LEU A 38 5.83 -10.30 7.69
N HIS A 39 5.27 -10.05 6.50
CA HIS A 39 5.81 -9.09 5.53
C HIS A 39 4.83 -7.93 5.37
N VAL A 40 5.35 -6.71 5.35
CA VAL A 40 4.53 -5.54 5.08
C VAL A 40 4.29 -5.47 3.57
N VAL A 41 3.04 -5.65 3.15
CA VAL A 41 2.64 -5.39 1.77
C VAL A 41 2.46 -3.89 1.60
N VAL A 42 3.36 -3.26 0.85
CA VAL A 42 3.26 -1.84 0.51
C VAL A 42 2.82 -1.73 -0.95
N SER A 43 1.99 -0.74 -1.28
CA SER A 43 1.62 -0.56 -2.69
C SER A 43 2.83 -0.12 -3.52
N PRO A 44 2.92 -0.50 -4.81
CA PRO A 44 4.03 -0.11 -5.67
C PRO A 44 4.26 1.40 -5.72
N VAL A 45 3.19 2.19 -5.54
CA VAL A 45 3.23 3.65 -5.50
C VAL A 45 3.97 4.16 -4.25
N VAL A 46 3.72 3.55 -3.08
CA VAL A 46 4.44 3.90 -1.85
C VAL A 46 5.90 3.48 -1.96
N GLU A 47 6.19 2.32 -2.53
CA GLU A 47 7.57 1.87 -2.76
C GLU A 47 8.34 2.84 -3.67
N ALA A 48 7.73 3.23 -4.79
CA ALA A 48 8.26 4.22 -5.72
C ALA A 48 8.60 5.53 -5.01
N ARG A 49 7.69 6.06 -4.19
CA ARG A 49 7.95 7.26 -3.40
C ARG A 49 9.08 7.05 -2.40
N LYS A 50 9.04 5.97 -1.62
CA LYS A 50 10.04 5.71 -0.58
C LYS A 50 11.45 5.61 -1.16
N LYS A 51 11.61 5.06 -2.37
CA LYS A 51 12.89 5.01 -3.09
C LYS A 51 13.47 6.39 -3.40
N THR A 52 12.64 7.42 -3.56
CA THR A 52 13.09 8.81 -3.73
C THR A 52 13.49 9.51 -2.43
N GLY A 53 13.18 8.94 -1.26
CA GLY A 53 13.37 9.59 0.04
C GLY A 53 12.37 10.73 0.33
N LEU A 54 11.42 11.00 -0.56
CA LEU A 54 10.48 12.12 -0.43
C LEU A 54 9.28 11.81 0.47
N SER A 55 8.83 12.84 1.19
CA SER A 55 7.52 12.84 1.84
C SER A 55 6.37 12.81 0.81
N GLN A 56 5.16 12.50 1.27
CA GLN A 56 3.99 12.44 0.39
C GLN A 56 3.69 13.79 -0.28
N SER A 57 3.87 14.90 0.43
CA SER A 57 3.68 16.25 -0.12
C SER A 57 4.73 16.60 -1.18
N GLN A 58 6.00 16.33 -0.90
CA GLN A 58 7.09 16.59 -1.85
C GLN A 58 6.95 15.73 -3.12
N PHE A 59 6.61 14.46 -2.97
CA PHE A 59 6.44 13.57 -4.12
C PHE A 59 5.20 13.92 -4.95
N ALA A 60 4.10 14.33 -4.30
CA ALA A 60 2.91 14.81 -4.99
C ALA A 60 3.21 16.09 -5.80
N ALA A 61 3.96 17.03 -5.20
CA ALA A 61 4.40 18.25 -5.88
C ALA A 61 5.29 17.92 -7.10
N LEU A 62 6.25 17.01 -6.94
CA LEU A 62 7.11 16.54 -8.02
C LEU A 62 6.31 15.95 -9.19
N LEU A 63 5.28 15.16 -8.89
CA LEU A 63 4.43 14.53 -9.91
C LEU A 63 3.35 15.47 -10.48
N GLY A 64 3.26 16.72 -9.99
CA GLY A 64 2.25 17.69 -10.43
C GLY A 64 0.82 17.29 -10.05
N VAL A 65 0.63 16.60 -8.92
CA VAL A 65 -0.68 16.15 -8.44
C VAL A 65 -0.96 16.59 -7.01
N SER A 66 -2.23 16.61 -6.60
CA SER A 66 -2.58 16.86 -5.20
C SER A 66 -2.11 15.72 -4.29
N VAL A 67 -1.80 16.02 -3.03
CA VAL A 67 -1.51 15.01 -2.00
C VAL A 67 -2.65 13.99 -1.88
N ARG A 68 -3.90 14.45 -2.00
CA ARG A 68 -5.08 13.59 -1.99
C ARG A 68 -5.12 12.60 -3.16
N THR A 69 -4.66 13.03 -4.34
CA THR A 69 -4.52 12.15 -5.51
C THR A 69 -3.50 11.06 -5.23
N LEU A 70 -2.31 11.43 -4.75
CA LEU A 70 -1.25 10.48 -4.40
C LEU A 70 -1.71 9.50 -3.31
N GLN A 71 -2.38 9.98 -2.25
CA GLN A 71 -2.97 9.13 -1.20
C GLN A 71 -3.97 8.12 -1.77
N GLY A 72 -4.79 8.53 -2.73
CA GLY A 72 -5.73 7.66 -3.42
C GLY A 72 -5.03 6.52 -4.16
N TRP A 73 -3.88 6.81 -4.79
CA TRP A 73 -3.06 5.81 -5.46
C TRP A 73 -2.34 4.88 -4.47
N GLU A 74 -1.71 5.45 -3.44
CA GLU A 74 -0.98 4.69 -2.43
C GLU A 74 -1.86 3.70 -1.66
N GLN A 75 -3.14 4.06 -1.46
CA GLN A 75 -4.13 3.21 -0.79
C GLN A 75 -4.93 2.32 -1.75
N GLY A 76 -4.67 2.39 -3.06
CA GLY A 76 -5.38 1.60 -4.07
C GLY A 76 -6.83 2.02 -4.32
N ARG A 77 -7.28 3.18 -3.81
CA ARG A 77 -8.63 3.73 -4.04
C ARG A 77 -8.80 4.30 -5.44
N LYS A 78 -7.71 4.73 -6.07
CA LYS A 78 -7.65 5.25 -7.45
C LYS A 78 -6.46 4.66 -8.17
N GLN A 79 -6.54 4.60 -9.49
CA GLN A 79 -5.39 4.22 -10.32
C GLN A 79 -4.67 5.45 -10.88
N PRO A 80 -3.33 5.43 -10.99
CA PRO A 80 -2.59 6.48 -11.68
C PRO A 80 -2.91 6.51 -13.17
N SER A 81 -2.85 7.70 -13.79
CA SER A 81 -2.95 7.85 -15.25
C SER A 81 -1.79 7.14 -15.96
N GLY A 82 -1.88 6.99 -17.29
CA GLY A 82 -0.80 6.41 -18.08
C GLY A 82 0.55 7.11 -17.85
N ALA A 83 0.58 8.44 -17.96
CA ALA A 83 1.79 9.24 -17.71
C ALA A 83 2.29 9.10 -16.25
N ALA A 84 1.38 9.12 -15.27
CA ALA A 84 1.76 8.94 -13.87
C ALA A 84 2.36 7.56 -13.61
N ARG A 85 1.87 6.49 -14.25
CA ARG A 85 2.47 5.15 -14.16
C ARG A 85 3.90 5.13 -14.69
N THR A 86 4.18 5.84 -15.78
CA THR A 86 5.55 5.98 -16.31
C THR A 86 6.45 6.69 -15.31
N LEU A 87 6.01 7.81 -14.72
CA LEU A 87 6.79 8.53 -13.71
C LEU A 87 7.04 7.69 -12.46
N LEU A 88 6.03 6.93 -12.01
CA LEU A 88 6.17 6.00 -10.88
C LEU A 88 7.14 4.85 -11.19
N ALA A 89 7.17 4.37 -12.44
CA ALA A 89 8.16 3.39 -12.88
C ALA A 89 9.57 3.98 -12.83
N ILE A 90 9.77 5.21 -13.31
CA ILE A 90 11.06 5.92 -13.21
C ILE A 90 11.45 6.12 -11.74
N ALA A 91 10.54 6.57 -10.88
CA ALA A 91 10.79 6.69 -9.44
C ALA A 91 11.26 5.36 -8.81
N SER A 92 10.75 4.23 -9.33
CA SER A 92 11.06 2.90 -8.83
C SER A 92 12.39 2.34 -9.34
N THR A 93 12.79 2.67 -10.57
CA THR A 93 13.98 2.11 -11.24
C THR A 93 15.18 3.04 -11.23
N ASN A 94 14.96 4.35 -11.37
CA ASN A 94 15.98 5.40 -11.37
C ASN A 94 15.45 6.66 -10.67
N PRO A 95 15.38 6.66 -9.33
CA PRO A 95 14.87 7.79 -8.55
C PRO A 95 15.70 9.07 -8.76
N GLU A 96 17.00 8.97 -9.01
CA GLU A 96 17.87 10.12 -9.27
C GLU A 96 17.46 10.87 -10.55
N ALA A 97 17.15 10.14 -11.63
CA ALA A 97 16.67 10.76 -12.87
C ALA A 97 15.36 11.53 -12.66
N LEU A 98 14.45 11.00 -11.83
CA LEU A 98 13.20 11.69 -11.52
C LEU A 98 13.43 12.95 -10.68
N LEU A 99 14.35 12.88 -9.70
CA LEU A 99 14.72 14.02 -8.87
C LEU A 99 15.43 15.11 -9.68
N ALA A 100 16.23 14.74 -10.68
CA ALA A 100 16.95 15.67 -11.54
C ALA A 100 16.02 16.56 -12.39
N VAL A 101 14.81 16.10 -12.72
CA VAL A 101 13.81 16.89 -13.46
C VAL A 101 12.97 17.80 -12.54
N ALA A 102 12.91 17.50 -11.25
CA ALA A 102 12.06 18.21 -10.29
C ALA A 102 12.61 19.58 -9.85
N GLY A 103 13.88 19.86 -10.13
CA GLY A 103 14.57 21.10 -9.77
C GLY A 103 14.64 22.16 -10.87
N LYS A 104 13.85 22.01 -11.95
CA LYS A 104 13.67 23.02 -13.00
C LYS A 104 12.25 23.56 -12.96
#